data_AF-A0A0G1YKV9-F1
#
_entry.id   AF-A0A0G1YKV9-F1
#
_cell.length_a   1.000
_cell.length_b   1.000
_cell.length_c   1.000
_cell.angle_alpha   90.00
_cell.angle_beta   90.00
_cell.angle_gamma   90.00
#
_symmetry.space_group_name_H-M   'P 1'
#
loop_
_entity.id
_entity.type
_entity.pdbx_description
1 polymer ?
#
loop_
_entity_poly.entity_id
_entity_poly.type
_entity_poly.pdbx_seq_one_letter_code
_entity_poly.pdbx_strand_id
1 'polypeptide(L)'
;MQSMVNIEVVKGSSENNLSVLRRFTKRVQAAGVLPRVRSKRYTERTPSPNTRHAKTVAFLKKKEITAELMKLGKIAEVTKFTRRRR
;
A
#
# COMPACT_ATOMS: atom_id res chain seq x y z
N MET A 1 31.38 11.20 0.14
CA MET A 1 30.41 10.10 0.32
C MET A 1 29.01 10.68 0.16
N GLN A 2 28.38 10.51 -1.01
CA GLN A 2 26.98 10.89 -1.19
C GLN A 2 26.12 9.93 -0.38
N SER A 3 25.37 10.47 0.59
CA SER A 3 24.31 9.72 1.24
C SER A 3 23.25 9.38 0.20
N MET A 4 22.94 8.10 0.04
CA MET A 4 21.89 7.64 -0.85
C MET A 4 20.53 8.08 -0.26
N VAL A 5 20.07 9.28 -0.62
CA VAL A 5 18.78 9.81 -0.17
C VAL A 5 17.67 9.03 -0.88
N ASN A 6 16.87 8.28 -0.11
CA ASN A 6 15.77 7.51 -0.67
C ASN A 6 14.63 8.40 -1.17
N ILE A 7 14.31 9.47 -0.44
CA ILE A 7 13.17 10.37 -0.72
C ILE A 7 13.53 11.77 -0.26
N GLU A 8 13.33 12.75 -1.15
CA GLU A 8 13.49 14.17 -0.85
C GLU A 8 12.21 14.95 -1.17
N VAL A 9 11.91 15.94 -0.32
CA VAL A 9 10.81 16.88 -0.52
C VAL A 9 11.29 18.29 -0.18
N VAL A 10 11.45 19.10 -1.20
CA VAL A 10 11.74 20.54 -1.06
C VAL A 10 10.44 21.32 -0.88
N LYS A 11 10.46 22.29 0.03
CA LYS A 11 9.34 23.20 0.31
C LYS A 11 9.27 24.28 -0.76
N GLY A 12 8.07 24.53 -1.30
CA GLY A 12 7.81 25.66 -2.19
C GLY A 12 7.65 26.99 -1.43
N SER A 13 7.86 28.11 -2.12
CA SER A 13 7.82 29.47 -1.55
C SER A 13 6.51 29.79 -0.79
N SER A 14 5.36 29.31 -1.28
CA SER A 14 4.04 29.56 -0.68
C SER A 14 3.40 28.37 0.04
N GLU A 15 4.14 27.27 0.27
CA GLU A 15 3.58 26.08 0.92
C GLU A 15 3.53 26.18 2.44
N ASN A 16 2.42 25.72 3.03
CA ASN A 16 2.32 25.49 4.47
C ASN A 16 3.14 24.23 4.86
N ASN A 17 3.84 24.27 5.99
CA ASN A 17 4.60 23.15 6.55
C ASN A 17 3.80 21.84 6.65
N LEU A 18 2.51 21.91 7.00
CA LEU A 18 1.63 20.73 7.06
C LEU A 18 1.45 20.06 5.69
N SER A 19 1.40 20.85 4.62
CA SER A 19 1.25 20.34 3.25
C SER A 19 2.51 19.60 2.78
N VAL A 20 3.69 20.12 3.16
CA VAL A 20 5.00 19.51 2.90
C VAL A 20 5.11 18.16 3.63
N LEU A 21 4.74 18.09 4.90
CA LEU A 21 4.69 16.84 5.68
C LEU A 21 3.75 15.81 5.05
N ARG A 22 2.58 16.23 4.57
CA ARG A 22 1.64 15.35 3.86
C ARG A 22 2.23 14.82 2.55
N ARG A 23 2.94 15.65 1.77
CA ARG A 23 3.64 15.20 0.55
C ARG A 23 4.74 14.21 0.87
N PHE A 24 5.53 14.48 1.89
CA PHE A 24 6.58 13.58 2.35
C PHE A 24 6.01 12.22 2.75
N THR A 25 5.01 12.19 3.64
CA THR A 25 4.36 10.94 4.05
C THR A 25 3.77 10.17 2.87
N LYS A 26 3.14 10.86 1.91
CA LYS A 26 2.63 10.21 0.69
C LYS A 26 3.73 9.64 -0.20
N ARG A 27 4.86 10.34 -0.38
CA ARG A 27 6.02 9.81 -1.13
C ARG A 27 6.66 8.62 -0.43
N VAL A 28 6.77 8.65 0.90
CA VAL A 28 7.25 7.50 1.71
C VAL A 28 6.35 6.29 1.55
N GLN A 29 5.04 6.48 1.59
CA GLN A 29 4.07 5.39 1.39
C GLN A 29 4.12 4.84 -0.03
N ALA A 30 4.16 5.72 -1.05
CA ALA A 30 4.20 5.31 -2.45
C ALA A 30 5.50 4.59 -2.84
N ALA A 31 6.64 5.01 -2.27
CA ALA A 31 7.94 4.40 -2.54
C ALA A 31 8.09 2.98 -1.94
N GLY A 32 7.18 2.56 -1.05
CA GLY A 32 7.19 1.20 -0.51
C GLY A 32 8.42 0.86 0.34
N VAL A 33 9.17 1.88 0.82
CA VAL A 33 10.40 1.68 1.61
C VAL A 33 10.10 0.94 2.92
N LEU A 34 9.02 1.33 3.60
CA LEU A 34 8.59 0.71 4.86
C LEU A 34 8.27 -0.79 4.71
N PRO A 35 7.37 -1.24 3.80
CA PRO A 35 7.09 -2.65 3.64
C PRO A 35 8.33 -3.45 3.22
N ARG A 36 9.21 -2.89 2.38
CA ARG A 36 10.48 -3.55 1.99
C ARG A 36 11.43 -3.76 3.17
N VAL A 37 11.66 -2.75 4.00
CA VAL A 37 12.56 -2.89 5.15
C VAL A 37 11.96 -3.84 6.19
N ARG A 38 10.64 -3.77 6.40
CA ARG A 38 9.93 -4.70 7.29
C ARG A 38 10.02 -6.15 6.82
N SER A 39 9.89 -6.41 5.53
CA SER A 39 10.01 -7.78 4.98
C SER A 39 11.43 -8.34 5.08
N LYS A 40 12.45 -7.47 5.18
CA LYS A 40 13.86 -7.89 5.34
C LYS A 40 14.27 -8.09 6.80
N ARG A 41 13.43 -7.71 7.77
CA ARG A 41 13.77 -7.74 9.20
C ARG A 41 14.08 -9.15 9.70
N TYR A 42 13.32 -10.14 9.23
CA TYR A 42 13.46 -11.53 9.63
C TYR A 42 13.68 -12.41 8.40
N THR A 43 14.50 -13.44 8.55
CA THR A 43 14.72 -14.44 7.51
C THR A 43 13.55 -15.41 7.50
N GLU A 44 12.77 -15.40 6.42
CA GLU A 44 11.69 -16.37 6.20
C GLU A 44 12.14 -17.44 5.20
N ARG A 45 11.76 -18.70 5.45
CA ARG A 45 11.97 -19.80 4.49
C ARG A 45 11.12 -19.56 3.25
N THR A 46 11.68 -19.85 2.06
CA THR A 46 10.92 -19.82 0.81
C THR A 46 9.77 -20.85 0.85
N PRO A 47 8.51 -20.43 0.62
CA PRO A 47 7.37 -21.33 0.69
C PRO A 47 7.37 -22.32 -0.48
N SER A 48 6.83 -23.52 -0.24
CA SER A 48 6.67 -24.54 -1.30
C SER A 48 5.63 -24.11 -2.35
N PRO A 49 5.65 -24.71 -3.55
CA PRO A 49 4.66 -24.42 -4.60
C PRO A 49 3.22 -24.62 -4.14
N ASN A 50 2.94 -25.69 -3.38
CA ASN A 50 1.60 -25.99 -2.88
C ASN A 50 1.10 -24.94 -1.89
N THR A 51 1.96 -24.46 -1.00
CA THR A 51 1.61 -23.37 -0.07
C THR A 51 1.30 -22.07 -0.81
N ARG A 52 2.05 -21.76 -1.88
CA ARG A 52 1.77 -20.59 -2.73
C ARG A 52 0.44 -20.73 -3.48
N HIS A 53 0.17 -21.91 -4.02
CA HIS A 53 -1.10 -22.22 -4.70
C HIS A 53 -2.29 -22.05 -3.75
N ALA A 54 -2.24 -22.66 -2.56
CA ALA A 54 -3.30 -22.55 -1.55
C ALA A 54 -3.58 -21.10 -1.15
N LYS A 55 -2.54 -20.29 -0.92
CA LYS A 55 -2.68 -18.85 -0.64
C LYS A 55 -3.36 -18.10 -1.79
N THR A 56 -3.00 -18.43 -3.03
CA THR A 56 -3.58 -17.81 -4.23
C THR A 56 -5.07 -18.15 -4.38
N VAL A 57 -5.43 -19.42 -4.19
CA VAL A 57 -6.84 -19.85 -4.22
C VAL A 57 -7.67 -19.14 -3.15
N ALA A 58 -7.15 -19.03 -1.92
CA ALA A 58 -7.83 -18.31 -0.84
C ALA A 58 -8.04 -16.82 -1.17
N PHE A 59 -7.07 -16.18 -1.83
CA PHE A 59 -7.19 -14.79 -2.30
C PHE A 59 -8.28 -14.64 -3.37
N LEU A 60 -8.32 -15.54 -4.35
CA LEU A 60 -9.33 -15.53 -5.42
C LEU A 60 -10.75 -15.70 -4.87
N LYS A 61 -10.96 -16.66 -3.97
CA LYS A 61 -12.26 -16.87 -3.31
C LYS A 61 -12.73 -15.62 -2.56
N LYS A 62 -11.83 -14.96 -1.82
CA LYS A 62 -12.17 -13.70 -1.13
C LYS A 62 -12.55 -12.60 -2.12
N LYS A 63 -11.88 -12.53 -3.27
CA LYS A 63 -12.18 -11.56 -4.33
C LYS A 63 -13.58 -11.79 -4.92
N GLU A 64 -13.95 -13.04 -5.17
CA GLU A 64 -15.28 -13.44 -5.66
C GLU A 64 -16.37 -13.05 -4.65
N ILE A 65 -16.21 -13.44 -3.38
CA ILE A 65 -17.15 -13.07 -2.30
C ILE A 65 -17.30 -11.55 -2.19
N THR A 66 -16.19 -10.80 -2.29
CA THR A 66 -16.25 -9.34 -2.24
C THR A 66 -17.03 -8.77 -3.42
N ALA A 67 -16.87 -9.34 -4.62
CA ALA A 67 -17.61 -8.93 -5.81
C ALA A 67 -19.11 -9.20 -5.69
N GLU A 68 -19.51 -10.35 -5.16
CA GLU A 68 -20.91 -10.67 -4.88
C GLU A 68 -21.52 -9.71 -3.85
N LEU A 69 -20.80 -9.43 -2.76
CA LEU A 69 -21.26 -8.51 -1.73
C LEU A 69 -21.41 -7.07 -2.25
N MET A 70 -20.53 -6.63 -3.16
CA MET A 70 -20.68 -5.35 -3.87
C MET A 70 -21.92 -5.35 -4.75
N LYS A 71 -22.17 -6.43 -5.51
CA LYS A 71 -23.37 -6.57 -6.36
C LYS A 71 -24.67 -6.55 -5.54
N LEU A 72 -24.65 -7.16 -4.35
CA LEU A 72 -25.77 -7.15 -3.41
C LEU A 72 -25.93 -5.81 -2.66
N GLY A 73 -25.06 -4.83 -2.89
CA GLY A 73 -25.10 -3.52 -2.23
C GLY A 73 -24.72 -3.54 -0.74
N LYS A 74 -24.19 -4.67 -0.23
CA LYS A 74 -23.79 -4.81 1.18
C LYS A 74 -22.45 -4.13 1.48
N ILE A 75 -21.63 -3.91 0.46
CA ILE A 75 -20.33 -3.25 0.55
C ILE A 75 -20.29 -2.13 -0.50
N ALA A 76 -19.83 -0.95 -0.08
CA ALA A 76 -19.60 0.16 -1.00
C ALA A 76 -18.38 -0.12 -1.89
N GLU A 77 -18.49 0.20 -3.19
CA GLU A 77 -17.38 0.07 -4.13
C GLU A 77 -16.23 1.01 -3.75
N VAL A 78 -15.13 0.43 -3.27
CA VAL A 78 -13.92 1.18 -2.94
C VAL A 78 -13.10 1.40 -4.21
N THR A 79 -13.47 2.39 -5.01
CA THR A 79 -12.58 2.88 -6.08
C THR A 79 -11.27 3.40 -5.46
N LYS A 80 -10.17 3.31 -6.22
CA LYS A 80 -8.85 3.80 -5.78
C LYS A 80 -8.85 5.30 -5.42
N PHE A 81 -9.87 6.04 -5.85
CA PHE A 81 -10.03 7.48 -5.63
C PHE A 81 -11.17 7.85 -4.67
N THR A 82 -12.04 6.91 -4.26
CA THR A 82 -13.20 7.23 -3.40
C THR A 82 -12.86 7.44 -1.92
N ARG A 83 -11.59 7.44 -1.52
CA ARG A 83 -11.21 7.97 -0.19
C ARG A 83 -11.14 9.49 -0.18
N ARG A 84 -12.33 10.11 -0.29
CA ARG A 84 -12.68 11.40 0.33
C ARG A 84 -14.15 11.71 0.07
N ARG A 85 -15.04 11.18 0.89
CA ARG A 85 -16.26 11.91 1.27
C ARG A 85 -16.52 11.68 2.75
N ARG A 86 -16.21 12.75 3.50
CA ARG A 86 -16.43 13.04 4.93
C ARG A 86 -15.98 11.99 5.93
#